data_AF-A0A371JB02-F1
#
_entry.id   AF-A0A371JB02-F1
#
_cell.length_a   1.000
_cell.length_b   1.000
_cell.length_c   1.000
_cell.angle_alpha   90.00
_cell.angle_beta   90.00
_cell.angle_gamma   90.00
#
_symmetry.space_group_name_H-M   'P 1'
#
loop_
_entity.id
_entity.type
_entity.pdbx_description
1 polymer ?
#
loop_
_entity_poly.entity_id
_entity_poly.type
_entity_poly.pdbx_seq_one_letter_code
_entity_poly.pdbx_strand_id
1 'polypeptide(L)'
;FACEDFLGVFVAFDGEIISGTHAVKLKTRSTDSFKSINFPTVADIKLGKITYNNALSYGEHWDKFETHVLRPFKVKTDLCEDIFVLKIYPGIKPDIFDFIKEHYKGVIIESFGIGGIPNENHDIVAKVQELAEAGLAVVITTQCLYEGIDLDIYAVGKRLAKQKVIYAGDMTTEALTMKLMWALGNYEKLSDIKTFMETPFFADRNY
;
A
#
# COMPACT_ATOMS: atom_id res chain seq x y z
N PHE A 1 11.97 -16.27 17.19
CA PHE A 1 11.25 -15.01 16.92
C PHE A 1 9.85 -15.03 17.49
N ALA A 2 9.00 -16.03 17.20
CA ALA A 2 7.64 -16.10 17.78
C ALA A 2 7.58 -16.18 19.33
N CYS A 3 8.71 -16.44 20.01
CA CYS A 3 8.83 -16.46 21.47
C CYS A 3 9.50 -15.19 22.02
N GLU A 4 9.79 -14.20 21.17
CA GLU A 4 10.33 -12.90 21.59
C GLU A 4 9.18 -11.98 21.99
N ASP A 5 9.47 -10.99 22.84
CA ASP A 5 8.50 -9.96 23.27
C ASP A 5 8.29 -8.88 22.20
N PHE A 6 8.13 -9.29 20.94
CA PHE A 6 7.96 -8.41 19.77
C PHE A 6 6.55 -8.60 19.20
N LEU A 7 5.71 -7.57 19.28
CA LEU A 7 4.32 -7.64 18.81
C LEU A 7 4.21 -7.25 17.34
N GLY A 8 3.43 -8.00 16.57
CA GLY A 8 3.11 -7.67 15.19
C GLY A 8 2.85 -8.89 14.33
N VAL A 9 2.73 -8.65 13.03
CA VAL A 9 2.62 -9.69 12.00
C VAL A 9 3.86 -9.63 11.14
N PHE A 10 4.55 -10.77 11.01
CA PHE A 10 5.84 -10.85 10.31
C PHE A 10 5.85 -12.01 9.33
N VAL A 11 6.69 -11.86 8.30
CA VAL A 11 7.08 -12.94 7.40
C VAL A 11 8.49 -13.38 7.79
N ALA A 12 8.64 -14.64 8.20
CA ALA A 12 9.94 -15.25 8.43
C ALA A 12 10.35 -16.06 7.19
N PHE A 13 11.40 -15.64 6.50
CA PHE A 13 11.82 -16.29 5.25
C PHE A 13 13.33 -16.14 5.03
N ASP A 14 14.02 -17.22 4.63
CA ASP A 14 15.46 -17.24 4.35
C ASP A 14 16.35 -16.65 5.47
N GLY A 15 15.95 -16.82 6.73
CA GLY A 15 16.65 -16.24 7.87
C GLY A 15 16.40 -14.75 8.08
N GLU A 16 15.53 -14.11 7.30
CA GLU A 16 15.09 -12.72 7.52
C GLU A 16 13.71 -12.71 8.20
N ILE A 17 13.49 -11.76 9.10
CA ILE A 17 12.19 -11.39 9.65
C ILE A 17 11.76 -10.07 9.03
N ILE A 18 10.69 -10.09 8.26
CA ILE A 18 10.19 -8.96 7.48
C ILE A 18 8.84 -8.52 8.06
N SER A 19 8.61 -7.20 8.16
CA SER A 19 7.28 -6.69 8.54
C SER A 19 6.22 -7.15 7.54
N GLY A 20 5.08 -7.64 8.00
CA GLY A 20 4.06 -8.24 7.15
C GLY A 20 3.53 -7.31 6.05
N THR A 21 3.49 -6.00 6.30
CA THR A 21 3.05 -4.97 5.34
C THR A 21 4.11 -4.58 4.30
N HIS A 22 5.34 -5.05 4.46
CA HIS A 22 6.48 -4.73 3.57
C HIS A 22 7.05 -5.95 2.86
N ALA A 23 6.49 -7.13 3.10
CA ALA A 23 6.96 -8.37 2.51
C ALA A 23 6.46 -8.52 1.07
N VAL A 24 7.37 -8.47 0.10
CA VAL A 24 7.06 -8.70 -1.32
C VAL A 24 7.86 -9.90 -1.82
N LYS A 25 7.20 -10.79 -2.56
CA LYS A 25 7.87 -11.92 -3.22
C LYS A 25 8.47 -11.47 -4.55
N LEU A 26 9.78 -11.26 -4.59
CA LEU A 26 10.51 -10.78 -5.76
C LEU A 26 11.00 -11.89 -6.70
N LYS A 27 11.18 -13.12 -6.20
CA LYS A 27 11.76 -14.22 -6.98
C LYS A 27 10.86 -15.45 -6.99
N THR A 28 10.77 -16.10 -8.14
CA THR A 28 9.91 -17.28 -8.33
C THR A 28 10.56 -18.60 -7.93
N ARG A 29 11.90 -18.65 -7.83
CA ARG A 29 12.66 -19.90 -7.64
C ARG A 29 13.73 -19.87 -6.55
N SER A 30 14.32 -18.71 -6.26
CA SER A 30 15.42 -18.60 -5.31
C SER A 30 14.94 -18.69 -3.86
N THR A 31 15.81 -19.16 -2.97
CA THR A 31 15.52 -19.22 -1.52
C THR A 31 15.39 -17.83 -0.90
N ASP A 32 16.03 -16.81 -1.47
CA ASP A 32 15.92 -15.42 -1.04
C ASP A 32 14.75 -14.67 -1.74
N SER A 33 13.56 -15.31 -1.73
CA SER A 33 12.43 -14.86 -2.57
C SER A 33 11.63 -13.70 -2.03
N PHE A 34 11.61 -13.47 -0.72
CA PHE A 34 10.92 -12.34 -0.10
C PHE A 34 11.92 -11.25 0.28
N LYS A 35 11.51 -9.99 0.10
CA LYS A 35 12.28 -8.83 0.55
C LYS A 35 11.39 -7.82 1.26
N SER A 36 12.01 -7.09 2.18
CA SER A 36 11.41 -5.93 2.84
C SER A 36 11.50 -4.72 1.91
N ILE A 37 10.36 -4.17 1.51
CA ILE A 37 10.27 -3.04 0.59
C ILE A 37 9.90 -1.77 1.36
N ASN A 38 10.67 -0.70 1.18
CA ASN A 38 10.51 0.60 1.85
C ASN A 38 10.51 0.54 3.39
N PHE A 39 11.04 -0.55 3.96
CA PHE A 39 11.12 -0.73 5.41
C PHE A 39 12.33 -1.60 5.76
N PRO A 40 13.06 -1.32 6.86
CA PRO A 40 14.16 -2.18 7.28
C PRO A 40 13.68 -3.61 7.59
N THR A 41 14.44 -4.62 7.19
CA THR A 41 14.28 -5.99 7.74
C THR A 41 14.32 -5.90 9.27
N VAL A 42 13.39 -6.55 9.97
CA VAL A 42 13.22 -6.44 11.43
C VAL A 42 14.37 -7.12 12.17
N ALA A 43 14.71 -8.34 11.76
CA ALA A 43 15.79 -9.11 12.34
C ALA A 43 16.34 -10.16 11.36
N ASP A 44 17.58 -10.58 11.59
CA ASP A 44 18.19 -11.76 10.98
C ASP A 44 18.19 -12.92 11.99
N ILE A 45 18.03 -14.15 11.49
CA ILE A 45 18.19 -15.41 12.23
C ILE A 45 19.31 -16.21 11.58
N LYS A 46 20.45 -16.31 12.27
CA LYS A 46 21.62 -17.06 11.80
C LYS A 46 22.10 -18.00 12.89
N LEU A 47 22.22 -19.29 12.56
CA LEU A 47 22.66 -20.34 13.49
C LEU A 47 21.85 -20.34 14.82
N GLY A 48 20.54 -20.10 14.74
CA GLY A 48 19.65 -20.02 15.90
C GLY A 48 19.74 -18.72 16.71
N LYS A 49 20.63 -17.79 16.35
CA LYS A 49 20.74 -16.48 16.99
C LYS A 49 19.96 -15.42 16.22
N ILE A 50 19.15 -14.65 16.94
CA ILE A 50 18.40 -13.50 16.42
C ILE A 50 19.28 -12.25 16.57
N THR A 51 19.39 -11.46 15.50
CA THR A 51 20.05 -10.15 15.50
C THR A 51 19.05 -9.13 14.98
N TYR A 52 18.62 -8.21 15.86
CA TYR A 52 17.71 -7.14 15.49
C TYR A 52 18.41 -6.05 14.68
N ASN A 53 17.69 -5.44 13.74
CA ASN A 53 18.24 -4.39 12.90
C ASN A 53 18.24 -3.03 13.61
N ASN A 54 19.43 -2.46 13.82
CA ASN A 54 19.60 -1.17 14.48
C ASN A 54 18.93 -0.01 13.73
N ALA A 55 18.67 -0.14 12.43
CA ALA A 55 17.95 0.88 11.66
C ALA A 55 16.53 1.15 12.21
N LEU A 56 15.93 0.17 12.90
CA LEU A 56 14.62 0.34 13.56
C LEU A 56 14.64 1.42 14.66
N SER A 57 15.79 1.60 15.34
CA SER A 57 15.96 2.60 16.39
C SER A 57 16.07 4.02 15.86
N TYR A 58 16.54 4.20 14.61
CA TYR A 58 16.77 5.53 14.03
C TYR A 58 15.50 6.18 13.46
N GLY A 59 14.49 5.39 13.11
CA GLY A 59 13.24 5.88 12.53
C GLY A 59 12.05 5.86 13.48
N GLU A 60 12.27 5.74 14.80
CA GLU A 60 11.22 5.51 15.82
C GLU A 60 10.30 4.33 15.46
N HIS A 61 10.77 3.41 14.61
CA HIS A 61 10.02 2.23 14.21
C HIS A 61 9.90 1.26 15.38
N TRP A 62 10.88 1.29 16.29
CA TRP A 62 10.84 0.47 17.50
C TRP A 62 9.62 0.77 18.36
N ASP A 63 9.29 2.04 18.56
CA ASP A 63 8.13 2.47 19.35
C ASP A 63 6.79 1.96 18.78
N LYS A 64 6.76 1.61 17.48
CA LYS A 64 5.59 1.02 16.81
C LYS A 64 5.40 -0.47 17.14
N PHE A 65 6.44 -1.14 17.61
CA PHE A 65 6.44 -2.55 18.00
C PHE A 65 6.64 -2.76 19.52
N GLU A 66 7.09 -1.73 20.24
CA GLU A 66 7.21 -1.75 21.69
C GLU A 66 5.85 -1.64 22.40
N THR A 67 5.77 -2.41 23.48
CA THR A 67 4.59 -2.57 24.32
C THR A 67 4.27 -1.31 25.11
N HIS A 68 3.22 -0.57 24.71
CA HIS A 68 2.58 0.41 25.60
C HIS A 68 1.05 0.40 25.61
N VAL A 69 0.38 -0.53 24.90
CA VAL A 69 -1.08 -0.56 24.96
C VAL A 69 -1.63 -1.97 25.04
N LEU A 70 -2.02 -2.37 26.25
CA LEU A 70 -2.92 -3.48 26.55
C LEU A 70 -4.32 -3.17 25.99
N ARG A 71 -4.47 -3.08 24.67
CA ARG A 71 -5.80 -3.11 24.05
C ARG A 71 -6.21 -4.57 23.95
N PRO A 72 -7.46 -4.92 24.27
CA PRO A 72 -7.94 -6.27 24.02
C PRO A 72 -7.77 -6.61 22.55
N PHE A 73 -7.22 -7.80 22.29
CA PHE A 73 -7.13 -8.34 20.95
C PHE A 73 -8.52 -8.33 20.31
N LYS A 74 -8.64 -7.65 19.17
CA LYS A 74 -9.90 -7.54 18.43
C LYS A 74 -9.66 -7.97 16.99
N VAL A 75 -10.45 -8.95 16.57
CA VAL A 75 -10.49 -9.42 15.19
C VAL A 75 -11.54 -8.61 14.44
N LYS A 76 -11.18 -8.14 13.24
CA LYS A 76 -12.08 -7.51 12.28
C LYS A 76 -11.83 -8.12 10.90
N THR A 77 -12.77 -8.94 10.45
CA THR A 77 -12.64 -9.77 9.25
C THR A 77 -13.44 -9.26 8.06
N ASP A 78 -14.21 -8.18 8.22
CA ASP A 78 -15.01 -7.62 7.13
C ASP A 78 -14.08 -7.05 6.06
N LEU A 79 -14.20 -7.60 4.85
CA LEU A 79 -13.45 -7.21 3.66
C LEU A 79 -14.43 -6.98 2.52
N CYS A 80 -14.18 -5.95 1.72
CA CYS A 80 -14.87 -5.72 0.46
C CYS A 80 -13.99 -6.23 -0.69
N GLU A 81 -14.47 -7.22 -1.42
CA GLU A 81 -13.76 -7.82 -2.57
C GLU A 81 -13.99 -7.05 -3.89
N ASP A 82 -14.93 -6.10 -3.92
CA ASP A 82 -15.24 -5.26 -5.08
C ASP A 82 -14.14 -4.19 -5.33
N ILE A 83 -12.90 -4.63 -5.51
CA ILE A 83 -11.75 -3.79 -5.86
C ILE A 83 -11.07 -4.26 -7.15
N PHE A 84 -10.41 -3.33 -7.83
CA PHE A 84 -9.62 -3.63 -9.03
C PHE A 84 -8.18 -3.12 -8.89
N VAL A 85 -7.19 -3.90 -9.32
CA VAL A 85 -5.79 -3.46 -9.40
C VAL A 85 -5.42 -3.24 -10.86
N LEU A 86 -5.27 -1.97 -11.26
CA LEU A 86 -5.00 -1.55 -12.62
C LEU A 86 -3.55 -1.10 -12.78
N LYS A 87 -2.76 -1.88 -13.51
CA LYS A 87 -1.44 -1.45 -13.98
C LYS A 87 -1.56 -0.65 -15.28
N ILE A 88 -1.15 0.62 -15.27
CA ILE A 88 -1.18 1.43 -16.49
C ILE A 88 -0.03 1.05 -17.44
N TYR A 89 -0.25 1.14 -18.74
CA TYR A 89 0.77 0.88 -19.76
C TYR A 89 0.53 1.78 -20.98
N PRO A 90 1.54 2.02 -21.84
CA PRO A 90 1.34 2.80 -23.05
C PRO A 90 0.31 2.13 -23.97
N GLY A 91 -0.75 2.86 -24.33
CA GLY A 91 -1.85 2.34 -25.14
C GLY A 91 -3.01 1.73 -24.35
N ILE A 92 -3.04 1.88 -23.02
CA ILE A 92 -4.23 1.57 -22.23
C ILE A 92 -5.44 2.35 -22.78
N LYS A 93 -6.55 1.64 -22.97
CA LYS A 93 -7.77 2.20 -23.53
C LYS A 93 -8.66 2.77 -22.42
N PRO A 94 -9.43 3.86 -22.66
CA PRO A 94 -10.32 4.46 -21.65
C PRO A 94 -11.48 3.57 -21.18
N ASP A 95 -11.92 2.62 -22.00
CA ASP A 95 -13.07 1.73 -21.75
C ASP A 95 -12.90 0.86 -20.49
N ILE A 96 -11.67 0.49 -20.13
CA ILE A 96 -11.39 -0.23 -18.89
C ILE A 96 -11.81 0.58 -17.65
N PHE A 97 -11.69 1.92 -17.68
CA PHE A 97 -12.11 2.77 -16.57
C PHE A 97 -13.64 2.81 -16.46
N ASP A 98 -14.35 2.82 -17.59
CA ASP A 98 -15.81 2.74 -17.57
C ASP A 98 -16.29 1.41 -17.01
N PHE A 99 -15.64 0.30 -17.39
CA PHE A 99 -15.90 -1.01 -16.78
C PHE A 99 -15.63 -1.01 -15.26
N ILE A 100 -14.50 -0.44 -14.82
CA ILE A 100 -14.17 -0.35 -13.40
C ILE A 100 -15.24 0.45 -12.64
N LYS A 101 -15.69 1.58 -13.20
CA LYS A 101 -16.72 2.45 -12.62
C LYS A 101 -18.03 1.72 -12.33
N GLU A 102 -18.41 0.80 -13.21
CA GLU A 102 -19.70 0.10 -13.13
C GLU A 102 -19.67 -1.15 -12.23
N HIS A 103 -18.50 -1.73 -12.02
CA HIS A 103 -18.37 -3.06 -11.40
C HIS A 103 -17.63 -3.08 -10.06
N TYR A 104 -16.94 -2.01 -9.67
CA TYR A 104 -16.09 -1.99 -8.48
C TYR A 104 -16.36 -0.78 -7.58
N LYS A 105 -16.06 -0.93 -6.29
CA LYS A 105 -16.14 0.14 -5.29
C LYS A 105 -14.81 0.86 -5.07
N GLY A 106 -13.70 0.23 -5.45
CA GLY A 106 -12.37 0.82 -5.36
C GLY A 106 -11.44 0.35 -6.47
N VAL A 107 -10.43 1.16 -6.77
CA VAL A 107 -9.38 0.81 -7.72
C VAL A 107 -8.02 1.26 -7.20
N ILE A 108 -7.01 0.40 -7.35
CA ILE A 108 -5.60 0.74 -7.15
C ILE A 108 -4.97 0.90 -8.53
N ILE A 109 -4.45 2.08 -8.82
CA ILE A 109 -3.84 2.42 -10.11
C ILE A 109 -2.33 2.47 -9.95
N GLU A 110 -1.61 1.50 -10.51
CA GLU A 110 -0.15 1.48 -10.53
C GLU A 110 0.36 2.35 -11.68
N SER A 111 0.76 3.58 -11.35
CA SER A 111 1.22 4.60 -12.28
C SER A 111 2.73 4.56 -12.56
N PHE A 112 3.24 5.40 -13.47
CA PHE A 112 4.66 5.43 -13.80
C PHE A 112 5.46 6.31 -12.85
N GLY A 113 6.65 5.84 -12.44
CA GLY A 113 7.60 6.63 -11.66
C GLY A 113 6.96 7.20 -10.39
N ILE A 114 7.05 8.52 -10.21
CA ILE A 114 6.53 9.20 -9.02
C ILE A 114 5.01 9.45 -9.03
N GLY A 115 4.26 8.98 -10.03
CA GLY A 115 2.81 9.26 -10.12
C GLY A 115 2.28 9.60 -11.51
N GLY A 116 3.08 9.39 -12.56
CA GLY A 116 2.77 9.83 -13.92
C GLY A 116 1.67 9.01 -14.58
N ILE A 117 0.66 9.69 -15.12
CA ILE A 117 -0.44 9.10 -15.88
C ILE A 117 -0.35 9.61 -17.33
N PRO A 118 -0.32 8.74 -18.35
CA PRO A 118 -0.22 9.16 -19.74
C PRO A 118 -1.50 9.89 -20.17
N ASN A 119 -1.36 11.04 -20.85
CA ASN A 119 -2.52 11.84 -21.27
C ASN A 119 -2.49 12.33 -22.73
N GLU A 120 -1.52 11.89 -23.54
CA GLU A 120 -1.30 12.45 -24.89
C GLU A 120 -2.30 11.90 -25.93
N ASN A 121 -2.61 10.59 -25.88
CA ASN A 121 -3.47 9.93 -26.87
C ASN A 121 -4.89 9.68 -26.36
N HIS A 122 -5.04 9.54 -25.04
CA HIS A 122 -6.28 9.28 -24.34
C HIS A 122 -6.28 10.09 -23.06
N ASP A 123 -7.41 10.73 -22.73
CA ASP A 123 -7.53 11.53 -21.50
C ASP A 123 -7.76 10.62 -20.29
N ILE A 124 -6.72 9.88 -19.92
CA ILE A 124 -6.76 8.95 -18.77
C ILE A 124 -6.92 9.74 -17.47
N VAL A 125 -6.39 10.96 -17.40
CA VAL A 125 -6.57 11.84 -16.24
C VAL A 125 -8.05 12.17 -16.05
N ALA A 126 -8.80 12.46 -17.11
CA ALA A 126 -10.25 12.64 -17.03
C ALA A 126 -10.95 11.37 -16.55
N LYS A 127 -10.56 10.18 -17.04
CA LYS A 127 -11.15 8.92 -16.58
C LYS A 127 -10.92 8.66 -15.09
N VAL A 128 -9.74 8.94 -14.57
CA VAL A 128 -9.45 8.84 -13.13
C VAL A 128 -10.33 9.81 -12.32
N GLN A 129 -10.56 11.02 -12.82
CA GLN A 129 -11.47 11.98 -12.18
C GLN A 129 -12.92 11.49 -12.19
N GLU A 130 -13.40 10.94 -13.31
CA GLU A 130 -14.74 10.35 -13.42
C GLU A 130 -14.97 9.25 -12.38
N LEU A 131 -13.97 8.38 -12.14
CA LEU A 131 -14.05 7.35 -11.09
C LEU A 131 -14.21 7.96 -9.70
N ALA A 132 -13.38 8.95 -9.37
CA ALA A 132 -13.41 9.60 -8.06
C ALA A 132 -14.72 10.39 -7.86
N GLU A 133 -15.27 10.98 -8.92
CA GLU A 133 -16.56 11.68 -8.91
C GLU A 133 -17.76 10.73 -8.80
N ALA A 134 -17.65 9.52 -9.32
CA ALA A 134 -18.62 8.46 -9.12
C ALA A 134 -18.59 7.85 -7.71
N GLY A 135 -17.68 8.29 -6.84
CA GLY A 135 -17.61 7.88 -5.44
C GLY A 135 -16.76 6.63 -5.19
N LEU A 136 -16.00 6.17 -6.19
CA LEU A 136 -15.07 5.06 -6.01
C LEU A 136 -13.86 5.47 -5.16
N ALA A 137 -13.34 4.54 -4.37
CA ALA A 137 -12.06 4.67 -3.70
C ALA A 137 -10.92 4.50 -4.71
N VAL A 138 -10.47 5.62 -5.29
CA VAL A 138 -9.40 5.64 -6.30
C VAL A 138 -8.06 5.86 -5.62
N VAL A 139 -7.26 4.80 -5.50
CA VAL A 139 -5.90 4.83 -4.95
C VAL A 139 -4.90 4.95 -6.10
N ILE A 140 -3.99 5.92 -6.00
CA ILE A 140 -2.85 6.02 -6.92
C ILE A 140 -1.61 5.49 -6.21
N THR A 141 -0.87 4.61 -6.88
CA THR A 141 0.46 4.12 -6.47
C THR A 141 1.40 4.09 -7.67
N THR A 142 2.58 3.51 -7.52
CA THR A 142 3.58 3.36 -8.58
C THR A 142 3.83 1.91 -8.92
N GLN A 143 4.30 1.66 -10.14
CA GLN A 143 4.88 0.38 -10.54
C GLN A 143 6.29 0.15 -10.00
N CYS A 144 6.96 1.21 -9.51
CA CYS A 144 8.27 1.11 -8.89
C CYS A 144 8.14 0.47 -7.50
N LEU A 145 8.92 -0.56 -7.21
CA LEU A 145 8.88 -1.21 -5.90
C LEU A 145 9.31 -0.28 -4.77
N TYR A 146 10.33 0.53 -5.02
CA TYR A 146 10.94 1.38 -3.99
C TYR A 146 10.49 2.83 -4.12
N GLU A 147 10.59 3.59 -3.03
CA GLU A 147 10.39 5.05 -2.96
C GLU A 147 8.95 5.54 -3.18
N GLY A 148 8.01 4.68 -3.57
CA GLY A 148 6.61 5.07 -3.67
C GLY A 148 6.34 6.16 -4.71
N ILE A 149 5.27 6.92 -4.46
CA ILE A 149 4.84 8.04 -5.29
C ILE A 149 5.09 9.39 -4.60
N ASP A 150 5.00 10.49 -5.36
CA ASP A 150 4.89 11.87 -4.88
C ASP A 150 4.01 12.66 -5.87
N LEU A 151 2.75 12.90 -5.48
CA LEU A 151 1.79 13.61 -6.31
C LEU A 151 1.94 15.14 -6.23
N ASP A 152 2.81 15.68 -5.36
CA ASP A 152 3.11 17.11 -5.29
C ASP A 152 3.96 17.60 -6.46
N ILE A 153 4.74 16.70 -7.07
CA ILE A 153 5.58 17.00 -8.23
C ILE A 153 4.78 16.98 -9.54
N TYR A 154 3.58 16.38 -9.56
CA TYR A 154 2.82 16.21 -10.81
C TYR A 154 1.94 17.42 -11.14
N ALA A 155 2.40 18.22 -12.10
CA ALA A 155 1.74 19.44 -12.58
C ALA A 155 0.47 19.21 -13.44
N VAL A 156 0.14 17.97 -13.85
CA VAL A 156 -0.89 17.72 -14.89
C VAL A 156 -2.26 17.27 -14.32
N GLY A 157 -2.42 17.20 -13.01
CA GLY A 157 -3.73 16.98 -12.37
C GLY A 157 -4.14 18.19 -11.54
N LYS A 158 -5.16 18.95 -11.97
CA LYS A 158 -5.76 20.05 -11.19
C LYS A 158 -5.87 19.69 -9.70
N ARG A 159 -5.71 20.71 -8.85
CA ARG A 159 -5.90 20.71 -7.38
C ARG A 159 -7.15 19.94 -6.90
N LEU A 160 -8.19 19.82 -7.73
CA LEU A 160 -9.42 19.06 -7.47
C LEU A 160 -9.20 17.53 -7.40
N ALA A 161 -8.32 16.96 -8.23
CA ALA A 161 -8.06 15.53 -8.26
C ALA A 161 -7.40 15.06 -6.95
N LYS A 162 -6.45 15.86 -6.41
CA LYS A 162 -5.78 15.56 -5.13
C LYS A 162 -6.73 15.40 -3.94
N GLN A 163 -7.84 16.14 -3.93
CA GLN A 163 -8.80 16.05 -2.82
C GLN A 163 -9.61 14.75 -2.86
N LYS A 164 -9.81 14.15 -4.04
CA LYS A 164 -10.72 13.02 -4.22
C LYS A 164 -10.02 11.68 -4.45
N VAL A 165 -8.75 11.68 -4.87
CA VAL A 165 -7.95 10.45 -4.95
C VAL A 165 -7.25 10.15 -3.63
N ILE A 166 -6.92 8.89 -3.41
CA ILE A 166 -6.21 8.38 -2.24
C ILE A 166 -4.74 8.20 -2.62
N TYR A 167 -3.86 8.74 -1.78
CA TYR A 167 -2.42 8.70 -1.96
C TYR A 167 -1.81 7.48 -1.24
N ALA A 168 -1.18 6.57 -2.00
CA ALA A 168 -0.57 5.37 -1.45
C ALA A 168 0.70 5.62 -0.61
N GLY A 169 1.41 6.73 -0.84
CA GLY A 169 2.76 6.90 -0.29
C GLY A 169 3.71 5.84 -0.85
N ASP A 170 4.37 5.10 0.04
CA ASP A 170 5.35 4.06 -0.27
C ASP A 170 4.88 2.64 0.08
N MET A 171 3.57 2.45 0.29
CA MET A 171 2.99 1.12 0.50
C MET A 171 3.21 0.20 -0.71
N THR A 172 3.45 -1.08 -0.41
CA THR A 172 3.45 -2.15 -1.42
C THR A 172 2.04 -2.36 -2.00
N THR A 173 1.94 -2.84 -3.24
CA THR A 173 0.63 -3.16 -3.86
C THR A 173 -0.12 -4.21 -3.05
N GLU A 174 0.58 -5.16 -2.44
CA GLU A 174 0.03 -6.19 -1.55
C GLU A 174 -0.61 -5.59 -0.30
N ALA A 175 0.09 -4.66 0.38
CA ALA A 175 -0.44 -3.97 1.55
C ALA A 175 -1.62 -3.06 1.18
N LEU A 176 -1.51 -2.32 0.07
CA LEU A 176 -2.60 -1.46 -0.44
C LEU A 176 -3.87 -2.24 -0.72
N THR A 177 -3.74 -3.40 -1.37
CA THR A 177 -4.86 -4.27 -1.71
C THR A 177 -5.61 -4.65 -0.44
N MET A 178 -4.91 -5.19 0.56
CA MET A 178 -5.55 -5.59 1.81
C MET A 178 -6.11 -4.42 2.61
N LYS A 179 -5.39 -3.29 2.66
CA LYS A 179 -5.83 -2.08 3.37
C LYS A 179 -7.08 -1.49 2.75
N LEU A 180 -7.16 -1.45 1.42
CA LEU A 180 -8.34 -0.93 0.69
C LEU A 180 -9.55 -1.85 0.87
N MET A 181 -9.38 -3.17 0.73
CA MET A 181 -10.46 -4.15 0.97
C MET A 181 -11.02 -4.00 2.37
N TRP A 182 -10.14 -3.88 3.38
CA TRP A 182 -10.55 -3.70 4.76
C TRP A 182 -11.24 -2.36 4.99
N ALA A 183 -10.72 -1.27 4.44
CA ALA A 183 -11.29 0.06 4.58
C ALA A 183 -12.72 0.11 4.02
N LEU A 184 -12.92 -0.41 2.80
CA LEU A 184 -14.24 -0.49 2.16
C LEU A 184 -15.21 -1.42 2.91
N GLY A 185 -14.72 -2.43 3.63
CA GLY A 185 -15.54 -3.30 4.48
C GLY A 185 -15.91 -2.67 5.84
N ASN A 186 -15.22 -1.61 6.27
CA ASN A 186 -15.33 -1.05 7.63
C ASN A 186 -15.77 0.42 7.68
N TYR A 187 -15.83 1.12 6.54
CA TYR A 187 -16.22 2.53 6.45
C TYR A 187 -17.20 2.74 5.29
N GLU A 188 -18.22 3.57 5.52
CA GLU A 188 -19.22 3.90 4.50
C GLU A 188 -18.84 5.14 3.67
N LYS A 189 -18.17 6.13 4.30
CA LYS A 189 -17.83 7.40 3.64
C LYS A 189 -16.46 7.32 3.00
N LEU A 190 -16.38 7.76 1.74
CA LEU A 190 -15.11 7.86 1.01
C LEU A 190 -14.07 8.74 1.73
N SER A 191 -14.50 9.77 2.45
CA SER A 191 -13.60 10.59 3.28
C SER A 191 -12.92 9.78 4.37
N ASP A 192 -13.66 8.89 5.04
CA ASP A 192 -13.15 8.09 6.15
C ASP A 192 -12.23 6.98 5.62
N ILE A 193 -12.59 6.39 4.48
CA ILE A 193 -11.73 5.46 3.73
C ILE A 193 -10.41 6.14 3.36
N LYS A 194 -10.46 7.33 2.75
CA LYS A 194 -9.26 8.09 2.38
C LYS A 194 -8.40 8.39 3.60
N THR A 195 -8.98 8.91 4.67
CA THR A 195 -8.25 9.19 5.93
C THR A 195 -7.60 7.92 6.48
N PHE A 196 -8.31 6.80 6.50
CA PHE A 196 -7.76 5.53 6.98
C PHE A 196 -6.59 5.03 6.10
N MET A 197 -6.76 5.08 4.77
CA MET A 197 -5.73 4.66 3.81
C MET A 197 -4.46 5.51 3.91
N GLU A 198 -4.63 6.83 4.10
CA GLU A 198 -3.52 7.78 4.19
C GLU A 198 -2.88 7.87 5.56
N THR A 199 -3.56 7.38 6.60
CA THR A 199 -2.99 7.29 7.95
C THR A 199 -2.03 6.10 8.04
N PRO A 200 -0.79 6.28 8.51
CA PRO A 200 0.12 5.18 8.76
C PRO A 200 -0.40 4.28 9.88
N PHE A 201 -0.54 2.98 9.62
CA PHE A 201 -0.88 1.97 10.61
C PHE A 201 0.19 0.88 10.60
N PHE A 202 0.73 0.54 11.78
CA PHE A 202 1.77 -0.50 11.91
C PHE A 202 2.97 -0.29 10.97
N ALA A 203 3.31 0.98 10.72
CA ALA A 203 4.38 1.40 9.82
C ALA A 203 4.22 1.02 8.35
N ASP A 204 3.01 0.67 7.89
CA ASP A 204 2.73 0.30 6.50
C ASP A 204 3.17 1.34 5.45
N ARG A 205 3.31 2.61 5.84
CA ARG A 205 3.93 3.69 5.07
C ARG A 205 4.81 4.59 5.93
N ASN A 206 5.74 5.31 5.29
CA ASN A 206 6.65 6.26 5.96
C ASN A 206 6.27 7.74 5.79
N TYR A 207 5.59 8.11 4.71
CA TYR A 207 5.10 9.48 4.42
C TYR A 207 3.81 9.41 3.64
#